data_AF-A0A9W7EUF9-F1
#
_entry.id   AF-A0A9W7EUF9-F1
#
_cell.length_a   1.000
_cell.length_b   1.000
_cell.length_c   1.000
_cell.angle_alpha   90.00
_cell.angle_beta   90.00
_cell.angle_gamma   90.00
#
_symmetry.space_group_name_H-M   'P 1'
#
loop_
_entity.id
_entity.type
_entity.pdbx_description
1 polymer ?
#
loop_
_entity_poly.entity_id
_entity_poly.type
_entity_poly.pdbx_seq_one_letter_code
_entity_poly.pdbx_strand_id
1 'polypeptide(L)'
;MNFFGKKRTSAPAPTRNGGGNGSDPTSTIVTLRESLKTLDKREDHIQKKADQLLAEAKANLKAKDKKKAAHALKRKKMYDAQIEKIQGSKMTLESQIMSLESSVQNMETFKAMKQGQEAMKQVRKNVDVDNVDDMMDEIREEMETANEISEAIGRPVDDVFDEDELLSELNELEEQDLEEQLLSEPKADATPFNMPDAPMGGLSKDAVEEEEEEKALRELEASLAM
;
A
#
# COMPACT_ATOMS: atom_id res chain seq x y z
N MET A 1 -64.76 -34.45 27.52
CA MET A 1 -64.92 -33.54 26.36
C MET A 1 -63.57 -32.91 26.01
N ASN A 2 -63.15 -33.06 24.76
CA ASN A 2 -62.05 -32.45 23.99
C ASN A 2 -60.78 -31.96 24.69
N PHE A 3 -59.62 -32.43 24.23
CA PHE A 3 -58.61 -31.54 23.63
C PHE A 3 -57.79 -32.31 22.57
N PHE A 4 -58.03 -31.96 21.30
CA PHE A 4 -57.50 -32.59 20.09
C PHE A 4 -56.01 -32.26 19.91
N GLY A 5 -55.15 -33.28 19.92
CA GLY A 5 -53.73 -33.18 19.56
C GLY A 5 -53.55 -33.11 18.05
N LYS A 6 -53.13 -31.94 17.54
CA LYS A 6 -52.77 -31.75 16.13
C LYS A 6 -51.28 -32.11 15.96
N LYS A 7 -51.00 -33.31 15.43
CA LYS A 7 -49.66 -33.68 14.94
C LYS A 7 -49.26 -32.69 13.85
N ARG A 8 -48.25 -31.85 14.13
CA ARG A 8 -47.50 -31.14 13.09
C ARG A 8 -46.68 -32.18 12.34
N THR A 9 -47.06 -32.45 11.10
CA THR A 9 -46.25 -33.18 10.13
C THR A 9 -44.98 -32.36 9.90
N SER A 10 -43.82 -32.88 10.32
CA SER A 10 -42.52 -32.29 9.97
C SER A 10 -42.34 -32.40 8.47
N ALA A 11 -42.41 -31.28 7.77
CA ALA A 11 -41.93 -31.18 6.40
C ALA A 11 -40.46 -31.63 6.33
N PRO A 12 -40.03 -32.35 5.28
CA PRO A 12 -38.63 -32.74 5.13
C PRO A 12 -37.78 -31.47 5.03
N ALA A 13 -36.68 -31.43 5.77
CA ALA A 13 -35.70 -30.35 5.71
C ALA A 13 -35.31 -30.09 4.25
N PRO A 14 -35.15 -28.81 3.82
CA PRO A 14 -34.74 -28.52 2.46
C PRO A 14 -33.39 -29.18 2.21
N THR A 15 -33.37 -30.06 1.21
CA THR A 15 -32.19 -30.66 0.62
C THR A 15 -31.21 -29.54 0.30
N ARG A 16 -30.11 -29.49 1.05
CA ARG A 16 -28.99 -28.59 0.81
C ARG A 16 -28.23 -29.10 -0.42
N ASN A 17 -28.85 -28.94 -1.59
CA ASN A 17 -28.25 -29.19 -2.89
C ASN A 17 -27.70 -27.86 -3.40
N GLY A 18 -26.40 -27.67 -3.20
CA GLY A 18 -25.68 -26.49 -3.62
C GLY A 18 -24.20 -26.74 -3.37
N GLY A 19 -23.57 -27.45 -4.29
CA GLY A 19 -22.11 -27.53 -4.41
C GLY A 19 -21.56 -26.13 -4.65
N GLY A 20 -21.41 -25.34 -3.59
CA GLY A 20 -20.50 -24.23 -3.57
C GLY A 20 -19.13 -24.82 -3.35
N ASN A 21 -18.34 -24.89 -4.42
CA ASN A 21 -16.89 -24.98 -4.32
C ASN A 21 -16.49 -23.79 -3.43
N GLY A 22 -16.34 -24.01 -2.12
CA GLY A 22 -15.77 -23.01 -1.22
C GLY A 22 -14.36 -22.81 -1.74
N SER A 23 -14.15 -21.73 -2.48
CA SER A 23 -12.86 -21.46 -3.09
C SER A 23 -11.83 -21.46 -1.98
N ASP A 24 -10.85 -22.35 -2.10
CA ASP A 24 -9.75 -22.45 -1.15
C ASP A 24 -9.20 -21.03 -0.88
N PRO A 25 -9.02 -20.59 0.38
CA PRO A 25 -8.59 -19.24 0.68
C PRO A 25 -7.37 -18.80 -0.13
N THR A 26 -6.43 -19.71 -0.39
CA THR A 26 -5.25 -19.42 -1.23
C THR A 26 -5.63 -19.13 -2.68
N SER A 27 -6.50 -19.95 -3.29
CA SER A 27 -7.03 -19.70 -4.64
C SER A 27 -7.83 -18.40 -4.74
N THR A 28 -8.54 -18.03 -3.66
CA THR A 28 -9.29 -16.77 -3.58
C THR A 28 -8.32 -15.58 -3.56
N ILE A 29 -7.24 -15.66 -2.77
CA ILE A 29 -6.18 -14.63 -2.74
C ILE A 29 -5.59 -14.41 -4.14
N VAL A 30 -5.30 -15.48 -4.89
CA VAL A 30 -4.79 -15.37 -6.28
C VAL A 30 -5.79 -14.61 -7.17
N THR A 31 -7.08 -14.95 -7.09
CA THR A 31 -8.13 -14.29 -7.88
C THR A 31 -8.28 -12.81 -7.52
N LEU A 32 -8.17 -12.45 -6.23
CA LEU A 32 -8.20 -11.06 -5.79
C LEU A 32 -6.99 -10.27 -6.31
N ARG A 33 -5.79 -10.86 -6.29
CA ARG A 33 -4.58 -10.26 -6.87
C ARG A 33 -4.68 -10.04 -8.38
N GLU A 34 -5.27 -10.98 -9.12
CA GLU A 34 -5.53 -10.81 -10.56
C GLU A 34 -6.53 -9.68 -10.82
N SER A 35 -7.55 -9.56 -9.96
CA SER A 35 -8.53 -8.47 -10.01
C SER A 35 -7.86 -7.12 -9.76
N LEU A 36 -6.95 -7.05 -8.78
CA LEU A 36 -6.16 -5.85 -8.47
C LEU A 36 -5.31 -5.42 -9.66
N LYS A 37 -4.58 -6.36 -10.29
CA LYS A 37 -3.81 -6.09 -11.52
C LYS A 37 -4.69 -5.58 -12.68
N THR A 38 -5.94 -6.04 -12.75
CA THR A 38 -6.89 -5.57 -13.75
C THR A 38 -7.37 -4.14 -13.45
N LEU A 39 -7.59 -3.82 -12.18
CA LEU A 39 -7.91 -2.46 -11.73
C LEU A 39 -6.75 -1.51 -11.98
N ASP A 40 -5.49 -1.90 -11.75
CA ASP A 40 -4.31 -1.08 -12.06
C ASP A 40 -4.26 -0.67 -13.53
N LYS A 41 -4.38 -1.66 -14.43
CA LYS A 41 -4.40 -1.38 -15.88
C LYS A 41 -5.55 -0.45 -16.29
N ARG A 42 -6.69 -0.57 -15.60
CA ARG A 42 -7.85 0.28 -15.86
C ARG A 42 -7.63 1.70 -15.34
N GLU A 43 -7.04 1.85 -14.15
CA GLU A 43 -6.62 3.12 -13.58
C GLU A 43 -5.66 3.84 -14.53
N ASP A 44 -4.59 3.17 -14.97
CA ASP A 44 -3.62 3.68 -15.94
C ASP A 44 -4.28 4.17 -17.23
N HIS A 45 -5.22 3.39 -17.76
CA HIS A 45 -5.92 3.75 -18.99
C HIS A 45 -6.78 5.01 -18.80
N ILE A 46 -7.47 5.12 -17.67
CA ILE A 46 -8.31 6.27 -17.35
C ILE A 46 -7.45 7.51 -17.04
N GLN A 47 -6.34 7.34 -16.34
CA GLN A 47 -5.37 8.40 -16.07
C GLN A 47 -4.85 9.01 -17.38
N LYS A 48 -4.44 8.18 -18.34
CA LYS A 48 -4.02 8.64 -19.68
C LYS A 48 -5.10 9.47 -20.38
N LYS A 49 -6.39 9.13 -20.23
CA LYS A 49 -7.50 9.93 -20.80
C LYS A 49 -7.67 11.26 -20.07
N ALA A 50 -7.52 11.27 -18.74
CA ALA A 50 -7.56 12.50 -17.95
C ALA A 50 -6.41 13.45 -18.35
N ASP A 51 -5.20 12.92 -18.56
CA ASP A 51 -4.03 13.70 -18.97
C ASP A 51 -4.18 14.27 -20.39
N GLN A 52 -4.73 13.49 -21.31
CA GLN A 52 -5.07 13.97 -22.66
C GLN A 52 -6.06 15.14 -22.62
N LEU A 53 -7.09 15.06 -21.78
CA LEU A 53 -8.06 16.14 -21.61
C LEU A 53 -7.47 17.37 -20.92
N LEU A 54 -6.51 17.17 -20.03
CA LEU A 54 -5.76 18.27 -19.42
C LEU A 54 -4.91 18.99 -20.48
N ALA A 55 -4.24 18.23 -21.36
CA ALA A 55 -3.49 18.79 -22.49
C ALA A 55 -4.42 19.54 -23.46
N GLU A 56 -5.58 18.97 -23.80
CA GLU A 56 -6.61 19.62 -24.63
C GLU A 56 -7.12 20.92 -23.98
N ALA A 57 -7.36 20.92 -22.67
CA ALA A 57 -7.78 22.11 -21.94
C ALA A 57 -6.72 23.22 -22.00
N LYS A 58 -5.44 22.87 -21.78
CA LYS A 58 -4.30 23.81 -21.88
C LYS A 58 -4.17 24.38 -23.30
N ALA A 59 -4.32 23.54 -24.32
CA ALA A 59 -4.26 23.98 -25.72
C ALA A 59 -5.39 24.96 -26.08
N ASN A 60 -6.64 24.64 -25.69
CA ASN A 60 -7.78 25.52 -25.92
C ASN A 60 -7.65 26.86 -25.17
N LEU A 61 -7.06 26.85 -23.97
CA LEU A 61 -6.79 28.08 -23.22
C LEU A 61 -5.77 28.97 -23.93
N LYS A 62 -4.69 28.38 -24.49
CA LYS A 62 -3.71 29.10 -25.34
C LYS A 62 -4.37 29.72 -26.57
N ALA A 63 -5.35 29.02 -27.16
CA ALA A 63 -6.17 29.52 -28.26
C ALA A 63 -7.25 30.54 -27.84
N LYS A 64 -7.28 30.97 -26.56
CA LYS A 64 -8.28 31.87 -25.96
C LYS A 64 -9.73 31.34 -26.02
N ASP A 65 -9.94 30.06 -26.30
CA ASP A 65 -11.26 29.40 -26.31
C ASP A 65 -11.58 28.83 -24.92
N LYS A 66 -12.02 29.73 -24.02
CA LYS A 66 -12.37 29.37 -22.64
C LYS A 66 -13.51 28.36 -22.54
N LYS A 67 -14.45 28.34 -23.49
CA LYS A 67 -15.60 27.42 -23.47
C LYS A 67 -15.15 25.99 -23.72
N LYS A 68 -14.30 25.77 -24.74
CA LYS A 68 -13.74 24.43 -25.00
C LYS A 68 -12.81 23.96 -23.88
N ALA A 69 -11.98 24.85 -23.34
CA ALA A 69 -11.13 24.53 -22.20
C ALA A 69 -11.96 24.05 -20.99
N ALA A 70 -13.03 24.78 -20.64
CA ALA A 70 -13.93 24.39 -19.56
C ALA A 70 -14.62 23.03 -19.82
N HIS A 71 -15.03 22.76 -21.05
CA HIS A 71 -15.62 21.47 -21.42
C HIS A 71 -14.62 20.30 -21.29
N ALA A 72 -13.37 20.49 -21.70
CA ALA A 72 -12.30 19.50 -21.52
C ALA A 72 -12.02 19.23 -20.03
N LEU A 73 -11.95 20.28 -19.19
CA LEU A 73 -11.78 20.14 -17.75
C LEU A 73 -12.96 19.42 -17.08
N LYS A 74 -14.21 19.69 -17.50
CA LYS A 74 -15.38 18.97 -16.98
C LYS A 74 -15.29 17.47 -17.27
N ARG A 75 -14.85 17.08 -18.47
CA ARG A 75 -14.61 15.68 -18.83
C ARG A 75 -13.46 15.08 -18.02
N LYS A 76 -12.36 15.83 -17.79
CA LYS A 76 -11.25 15.38 -16.94
C LYS A 76 -11.76 15.03 -15.54
N LYS A 77 -12.53 15.92 -14.91
CA LYS A 77 -13.10 15.69 -13.58
C LYS A 77 -13.96 14.41 -13.49
N MET A 78 -14.64 14.03 -14.57
CA MET A 78 -15.40 12.77 -14.62
C MET A 78 -14.50 11.53 -14.66
N TYR A 79 -13.29 11.63 -15.21
CA TYR A 79 -12.28 10.57 -15.13
C TYR A 79 -11.57 10.56 -13.78
N ASP A 80 -11.26 11.72 -13.21
CA ASP A 80 -10.69 11.83 -11.85
C ASP A 80 -11.60 11.13 -10.83
N ALA A 81 -12.93 11.39 -10.87
CA ALA A 81 -13.89 10.71 -10.00
C ALA A 81 -13.97 9.17 -10.24
N GLN A 82 -13.68 8.71 -11.47
CA GLN A 82 -13.59 7.27 -11.75
C GLN A 82 -12.32 6.66 -11.19
N ILE A 83 -11.20 7.39 -11.22
CA ILE A 83 -9.92 6.97 -10.64
C ILE A 83 -10.08 6.82 -9.13
N GLU A 84 -10.65 7.82 -8.44
CA GLU A 84 -10.93 7.75 -6.99
C GLU A 84 -11.76 6.50 -6.63
N LYS A 85 -12.79 6.18 -7.43
CA LYS A 85 -13.60 4.97 -7.22
C LYS A 85 -12.80 3.68 -7.40
N ILE A 86 -11.89 3.63 -8.38
CA ILE A 86 -11.01 2.48 -8.61
C ILE A 86 -10.04 2.33 -7.44
N GLN A 87 -9.44 3.42 -6.96
CA GLN A 87 -8.54 3.43 -5.81
C GLN A 87 -9.23 2.91 -4.54
N GLY A 88 -10.45 3.37 -4.25
CA GLY A 88 -11.23 2.82 -3.13
C GLY A 88 -11.55 1.33 -3.28
N SER A 89 -11.78 0.87 -4.51
CA SER A 89 -11.99 -0.56 -4.80
C SER A 89 -10.70 -1.37 -4.58
N LYS A 90 -9.53 -0.84 -4.97
CA LYS A 90 -8.21 -1.46 -4.75
C LYS A 90 -7.93 -1.62 -3.25
N MET A 91 -8.10 -0.56 -2.45
CA MET A 91 -7.92 -0.62 -0.98
C MET A 91 -8.82 -1.68 -0.34
N THR A 92 -10.07 -1.79 -0.83
CA THR A 92 -11.01 -2.82 -0.33
C THR A 92 -10.51 -4.24 -0.64
N LEU A 93 -9.98 -4.48 -1.84
CA LEU A 93 -9.42 -5.78 -2.21
C LEU A 93 -8.13 -6.10 -1.44
N GLU A 94 -7.26 -5.12 -1.22
CA GLU A 94 -6.04 -5.27 -0.42
C GLU A 94 -6.37 -5.66 1.02
N SER A 95 -7.33 -4.98 1.64
CA SER A 95 -7.84 -5.32 2.97
C SER A 95 -8.39 -6.76 3.03
N GLN A 96 -9.12 -7.20 2.00
CA GLN A 96 -9.63 -8.56 1.92
C GLN A 96 -8.51 -9.60 1.76
N ILE A 97 -7.48 -9.30 0.98
CA ILE A 97 -6.30 -10.17 0.83
C ILE A 97 -5.62 -10.35 2.18
N MET A 98 -5.32 -9.25 2.89
CA MET A 98 -4.69 -9.30 4.22
C MET A 98 -5.53 -10.10 5.23
N SER A 99 -6.85 -9.89 5.24
CA SER A 99 -7.76 -10.64 6.12
C SER A 99 -7.77 -12.15 5.82
N LEU A 100 -7.73 -12.53 4.54
CA LEU A 100 -7.65 -13.93 4.13
C LEU A 100 -6.30 -14.55 4.50
N GLU A 101 -5.19 -13.83 4.31
CA GLU A 101 -3.86 -14.29 4.69
C GLU A 101 -3.76 -14.53 6.20
N SER A 102 -4.26 -13.61 7.02
CA SER A 102 -4.37 -13.80 8.47
C SER A 102 -5.24 -15.02 8.82
N SER A 103 -6.36 -15.20 8.11
CA SER A 103 -7.25 -16.36 8.32
C SER A 103 -6.57 -17.68 7.99
N VAL A 104 -5.74 -17.73 6.94
CA VAL A 104 -4.94 -18.90 6.56
C VAL A 104 -3.93 -19.23 7.67
N GLN A 105 -3.20 -18.23 8.17
CA GLN A 105 -2.25 -18.41 9.27
C GLN A 105 -2.95 -18.91 10.54
N ASN A 106 -4.09 -18.31 10.91
CA ASN A 106 -4.89 -18.73 12.07
C ASN A 106 -5.37 -20.19 11.93
N MET A 107 -5.76 -20.60 10.72
CA MET A 107 -6.12 -21.99 10.43
C MET A 107 -4.94 -22.95 10.63
N GLU A 108 -3.72 -22.55 10.25
CA GLU A 108 -2.51 -23.35 10.47
C GLU A 108 -2.18 -23.49 11.96
N THR A 109 -2.24 -22.40 12.72
CA THR A 109 -2.11 -22.43 14.18
C THR A 109 -3.14 -23.38 14.80
N PHE A 110 -4.40 -23.28 14.39
CA PHE A 110 -5.45 -24.17 14.88
C PHE A 110 -5.20 -25.64 14.52
N LYS A 111 -4.68 -25.94 13.32
CA LYS A 111 -4.28 -27.30 12.94
C LYS A 111 -3.17 -27.83 13.86
N ALA A 112 -2.16 -27.03 14.18
CA ALA A 112 -1.09 -27.41 15.10
C ALA A 112 -1.63 -27.65 16.52
N MET A 113 -2.49 -26.77 17.02
CA MET A 113 -3.16 -26.96 18.32
C MET A 113 -3.97 -28.26 18.36
N LYS A 114 -4.69 -28.59 17.28
CA LYS A 114 -5.46 -29.83 17.19
C LYS A 114 -4.56 -31.07 17.18
N GLN A 115 -3.42 -31.02 16.49
CA GLN A 115 -2.43 -32.10 16.50
C GLN A 115 -1.85 -32.30 17.90
N GLY A 116 -1.46 -31.20 18.59
CA GLY A 116 -1.01 -31.24 19.98
C GLY A 116 -2.06 -31.83 20.91
N GLN A 117 -3.33 -31.43 20.76
CA GLN A 117 -4.43 -31.97 21.55
C GLN A 117 -4.64 -33.48 21.35
N GLU A 118 -4.51 -33.97 20.12
CA GLU A 118 -4.64 -35.40 19.83
C GLU A 118 -3.45 -36.19 20.38
N ALA A 119 -2.22 -35.66 20.29
CA ALA A 119 -1.05 -36.26 20.92
C ALA A 119 -1.22 -36.35 22.45
N MET A 120 -1.69 -35.27 23.10
CA MET A 120 -1.97 -35.26 24.54
C MET A 120 -3.04 -36.29 24.93
N LYS A 121 -4.08 -36.47 24.10
CA LYS A 121 -5.09 -37.54 24.33
C LYS A 121 -4.49 -38.93 24.22
N GLN A 122 -3.58 -39.17 23.29
CA GLN A 122 -2.91 -40.47 23.15
C GLN A 122 -2.00 -40.76 24.34
N VAL A 123 -1.23 -39.76 24.81
CA VAL A 123 -0.46 -39.86 26.05
C VAL A 123 -1.37 -40.24 27.22
N ARG A 124 -2.48 -39.52 27.43
CA ARG A 124 -3.45 -39.82 28.50
C ARG A 124 -4.03 -41.23 28.40
N LYS A 125 -4.39 -41.69 27.20
CA LYS A 125 -4.91 -43.06 26.99
C LYS A 125 -3.87 -44.16 27.27
N ASN A 126 -2.59 -43.87 27.04
CA ASN A 126 -1.50 -44.81 27.35
C ASN A 126 -1.10 -44.76 28.84
N VAL A 127 -1.55 -43.74 29.58
CA VAL A 127 -1.28 -43.51 31.00
C VAL A 127 -2.41 -44.08 31.90
N ASP A 128 -3.64 -44.22 31.42
CA ASP A 128 -4.79 -44.76 32.17
C ASP A 128 -4.74 -46.30 32.26
N VAL A 129 -4.67 -46.95 33.44
CA VAL A 129 -5.71 -46.92 34.48
C VAL A 129 -5.18 -46.88 35.94
N ASP A 130 -3.93 -47.25 36.23
CA ASP A 130 -3.44 -47.38 37.62
C ASP A 130 -2.57 -46.19 38.12
N ASN A 131 -2.09 -45.32 37.23
CA ASN A 131 -1.13 -44.23 37.55
C ASN A 131 -1.73 -42.82 37.37
N VAL A 132 -3.04 -42.71 37.17
CA VAL A 132 -3.66 -41.41 36.83
C VAL A 132 -3.76 -40.47 38.01
N ASP A 133 -3.95 -40.97 39.23
CA ASP A 133 -3.97 -40.11 40.41
C ASP A 133 -2.58 -39.47 40.65
N ASP A 134 -1.50 -40.26 40.60
CA ASP A 134 -0.12 -39.76 40.72
C ASP A 134 0.24 -38.79 39.59
N MET A 135 -0.13 -39.13 38.34
CA MET A 135 0.15 -38.27 37.20
C MET A 135 -0.73 -37.01 37.16
N MET A 136 -1.95 -37.04 37.71
CA MET A 136 -2.79 -35.83 37.84
C MET A 136 -2.27 -34.90 38.93
N ASP A 137 -1.64 -35.43 39.98
CA ASP A 137 -0.94 -34.64 40.98
C ASP A 137 0.35 -34.03 40.40
N GLU A 138 1.16 -34.79 39.65
CA GLU A 138 2.32 -34.25 38.93
C GLU A 138 1.90 -33.19 37.89
N ILE A 139 0.81 -33.42 37.13
CA ILE A 139 0.30 -32.44 36.16
C ILE A 139 -0.20 -31.16 36.86
N ARG A 140 -0.79 -31.26 38.07
CA ARG A 140 -1.19 -30.06 38.83
C ARG A 140 0.03 -29.26 39.26
N GLU A 141 1.06 -29.93 39.76
CA GLU A 141 2.33 -29.30 40.15
C GLU A 141 3.01 -28.63 38.95
N GLU A 142 2.97 -29.29 37.79
CA GLU A 142 3.59 -28.78 36.57
C GLU A 142 2.75 -27.67 35.89
N MET A 143 1.41 -27.70 36.02
CA MET A 143 0.54 -26.59 35.62
C MET A 143 0.66 -25.39 36.57
N GLU A 144 0.84 -25.60 37.88
CA GLU A 144 1.17 -24.52 38.81
C GLU A 144 2.53 -23.90 38.45
N THR A 145 3.54 -24.71 38.17
CA THR A 145 4.86 -24.23 37.73
C THR A 145 4.78 -23.47 36.40
N ALA A 146 4.02 -23.98 35.42
CA ALA A 146 3.83 -23.32 34.14
C ALA A 146 3.03 -22.02 34.26
N ASN A 147 2.08 -21.94 35.21
CA ASN A 147 1.38 -20.70 35.54
C ASN A 147 2.30 -19.72 36.26
N GLU A 148 3.16 -20.16 37.18
CA GLU A 148 4.17 -19.33 37.86
C GLU A 148 5.20 -18.77 36.86
N ILE A 149 5.61 -19.58 35.87
CA ILE A 149 6.45 -19.17 34.75
C ILE A 149 5.71 -18.19 33.84
N SER A 150 4.44 -18.45 33.53
CA SER A 150 3.62 -17.53 32.72
C SER A 150 3.28 -16.24 33.46
N GLU A 151 3.21 -16.23 34.79
CA GLU A 151 3.08 -15.01 35.62
C GLU A 151 4.41 -14.26 35.69
N ALA A 152 5.54 -14.97 35.74
CA ALA A 152 6.87 -14.39 35.71
C ALA A 152 7.23 -13.78 34.35
N ILE A 153 6.79 -14.41 33.25
CA ILE A 153 6.97 -13.94 31.86
C ILE A 153 5.88 -12.96 31.45
N GLY A 154 4.65 -13.19 31.92
CA GLY A 154 3.44 -12.44 31.58
C GLY A 154 3.13 -11.29 32.52
N ARG A 155 4.09 -10.86 33.37
CA ARG A 155 4.11 -9.47 33.82
C ARG A 155 4.05 -8.62 32.55
N PRO A 156 2.94 -7.91 32.29
CA PRO A 156 2.83 -7.18 31.05
C PRO A 156 3.96 -6.15 31.03
N VAL A 157 4.77 -6.21 29.98
CA VAL A 157 5.42 -5.00 29.49
C VAL A 157 4.28 -4.19 28.87
N ASP A 158 3.50 -3.54 29.74
CA ASP A 158 2.53 -2.54 29.29
C ASP A 158 3.35 -1.42 28.61
N ASP A 159 2.86 -0.95 27.46
CA ASP A 159 3.47 0.00 26.51
C ASP A 159 4.63 -0.51 25.64
N VAL A 160 4.43 -1.61 24.88
CA VAL A 160 5.43 -2.03 23.87
C VAL A 160 5.44 -1.17 22.60
N PHE A 161 4.45 -0.28 22.42
CA PHE A 161 4.44 0.67 21.30
C PHE A 161 3.88 2.01 21.75
N ASP A 162 4.76 3.00 21.92
CA ASP A 162 4.39 4.39 22.15
C ASP A 162 3.93 5.01 20.82
N GLU A 163 2.73 5.61 20.80
CA GLU A 163 2.18 6.27 19.61
C GLU A 163 3.09 7.43 19.16
N ASP A 164 3.82 8.06 20.09
CA ASP A 164 4.81 9.10 19.80
C ASP A 164 6.09 8.54 19.15
N GLU A 165 6.49 7.31 19.51
CA GLU A 165 7.64 6.61 18.90
C GLU A 165 7.33 6.21 17.46
N LEU A 166 6.12 5.69 17.20
CA LEU A 166 5.66 5.37 15.85
C LEU A 166 5.53 6.61 14.95
N LEU A 167 5.10 7.74 15.51
CA LEU A 167 5.05 9.02 14.78
C LEU A 167 6.46 9.55 14.48
N SER A 168 7.42 9.35 15.39
CA SER A 168 8.82 9.71 15.15
C SER A 168 9.42 8.88 14.01
N GLU A 169 9.20 7.56 14.02
CA GLU A 169 9.68 6.66 12.98
C GLU A 169 9.06 7.02 11.61
N LEU A 170 7.78 7.39 11.57
CA LEU A 170 7.13 7.86 10.35
C LEU A 170 7.76 9.15 9.81
N ASN A 171 8.06 10.12 10.68
CA ASN A 171 8.72 11.38 10.28
C ASN A 171 10.13 11.13 9.73
N GLU A 172 10.90 10.24 10.35
CA GLU A 172 12.24 9.86 9.86
C GLU A 172 12.18 9.22 8.46
N LEU A 173 11.16 8.42 8.20
CA LEU A 173 10.92 7.82 6.88
C LEU A 173 10.57 8.88 5.81
N GLU A 174 9.74 9.87 6.16
CA GLU A 174 9.41 10.99 5.27
C GLU A 174 10.64 11.87 4.95
N GLU A 175 11.50 12.11 5.93
CA GLU A 175 12.75 12.87 5.73
C GLU A 175 13.73 12.13 4.82
N GLN A 176 13.87 10.81 4.97
CA GLN A 176 14.71 9.99 4.10
C GLN A 176 14.22 10.01 2.64
N ASP A 177 12.91 9.90 2.42
CA ASP A 177 12.30 10.00 1.08
C ASP A 177 12.52 11.38 0.45
N LEU A 178 12.42 12.45 1.25
CA LEU A 178 12.71 13.82 0.82
C LEU A 178 14.19 14.03 0.48
N GLU A 179 15.10 13.51 1.30
CA GLU A 179 16.53 13.56 1.05
C GLU A 179 16.88 12.79 -0.23
N GLU A 180 16.31 11.60 -0.44
CA GLU A 180 16.50 10.81 -1.67
C GLU A 180 15.92 11.53 -2.90
N GLN A 181 14.80 12.25 -2.76
CA GLN A 181 14.26 13.12 -3.81
C GLN A 181 15.11 14.37 -4.10
N LEU A 182 15.83 14.89 -3.12
CA LEU A 182 16.72 16.04 -3.28
C LEU A 182 18.10 15.64 -3.81
N LEU A 183 18.61 14.47 -3.43
CA LEU A 183 19.84 13.87 -3.94
C LEU A 183 19.67 13.29 -5.35
N SER A 184 18.45 12.93 -5.73
CA SER A 184 18.12 12.67 -7.13
C SER A 184 18.02 14.00 -7.88
N GLU A 185 19.19 14.56 -8.20
CA GLU A 185 19.31 15.70 -9.09
C GLU A 185 18.40 15.49 -10.31
N PRO A 186 17.55 16.46 -10.68
CA PRO A 186 17.01 16.44 -12.02
C PRO A 186 18.24 16.50 -12.92
N LYS A 187 18.46 15.46 -13.74
CA LYS A 187 19.42 15.54 -14.84
C LYS A 187 19.08 16.83 -15.57
N ALA A 188 19.91 17.85 -15.39
CA ALA A 188 19.83 19.07 -16.14
C ALA A 188 20.17 18.67 -17.57
N ASP A 189 19.14 18.35 -18.35
CA ASP A 189 19.24 18.36 -19.80
C ASP A 189 19.62 19.80 -20.16
N ALA A 190 20.93 19.99 -20.36
CA ALA A 190 21.50 21.18 -20.95
C ALA A 190 20.96 21.31 -22.37
N THR A 191 19.76 21.89 -22.47
CA THR A 191 19.20 22.38 -23.72
C THR A 191 19.55 23.86 -23.81
N PRO A 192 20.21 24.32 -24.90
CA PRO A 192 20.50 25.72 -25.07
C PRO A 192 19.19 26.49 -25.23
N PHE A 193 18.94 27.44 -24.33
CA PHE A 193 17.82 28.37 -24.44
C PHE A 193 18.07 29.31 -25.62
N ASN A 194 17.30 29.13 -26.69
CA ASN A 194 17.22 30.07 -27.81
C ASN A 194 16.10 31.09 -27.50
N MET A 195 16.46 32.31 -27.08
CA MET A 195 15.49 33.41 -26.93
C MET A 195 15.16 34.05 -28.29
N PRO A 196 13.94 34.58 -28.49
CA PRO A 196 13.54 35.20 -29.76
C PRO A 196 14.11 36.62 -29.92
N ASP A 197 14.47 36.97 -31.16
CA ASP A 197 14.91 38.31 -31.57
C ASP A 197 13.89 39.40 -31.19
N ALA A 198 14.38 40.45 -30.51
CA ALA A 198 13.67 41.71 -30.28
C ALA A 198 14.39 42.85 -31.02
N PRO A 199 13.65 43.85 -31.54
CA PRO A 199 14.15 44.72 -32.59
C PRO A 199 15.17 45.74 -32.07
N MET A 200 16.17 45.97 -32.92
CA MET A 200 17.26 46.94 -32.79
C MET A 200 16.80 48.34 -32.36
N GLY A 201 17.40 48.83 -31.27
CA GLY A 201 17.36 50.23 -30.85
C GLY A 201 18.59 50.50 -30.00
N GLY A 202 19.59 51.15 -30.60
CA GLY A 202 20.98 51.16 -30.14
C GLY A 202 21.25 51.86 -28.81
N LEU A 203 22.47 51.59 -28.31
CA LEU A 203 23.44 52.47 -27.63
C LEU A 203 24.43 51.56 -26.87
N SER A 204 25.59 51.24 -27.45
CA SER A 204 26.66 50.50 -26.76
C SER A 204 27.91 51.38 -26.63
N LYS A 205 28.15 51.88 -25.42
CA LYS A 205 29.46 52.38 -24.99
C LYS A 205 30.28 51.30 -24.27
N ASP A 206 29.61 50.35 -23.62
CA ASP A 206 30.26 49.27 -22.85
C ASP A 206 30.99 48.25 -23.75
N ALA A 207 30.48 48.01 -24.97
CA ALA A 207 31.12 47.07 -25.91
C ALA A 207 32.48 47.54 -26.46
N VAL A 208 32.78 48.85 -26.36
CA VAL A 208 34.07 49.40 -26.80
C VAL A 208 35.12 49.30 -25.69
N GLU A 209 34.71 49.38 -24.42
CA GLU A 209 35.62 49.24 -23.28
C GLU A 209 36.05 47.78 -23.07
N GLU A 210 35.14 46.80 -23.21
CA GLU A 210 35.51 45.37 -23.11
C GLU A 210 36.48 44.93 -24.22
N GLU A 211 36.32 45.45 -25.44
CA GLU A 211 37.19 45.11 -26.57
C GLU A 211 38.58 45.75 -26.43
N GLU A 212 38.69 46.93 -25.81
CA GLU A 212 39.98 47.56 -25.50
C GLU A 212 40.70 46.86 -24.34
N GLU A 213 39.99 46.42 -23.31
CA GLU A 213 40.56 45.67 -22.18
C GLU A 213 41.08 44.28 -22.59
N GLU A 214 40.33 43.55 -23.41
CA GLU A 214 40.74 42.22 -23.89
C GLU A 214 41.98 42.30 -24.80
N LYS A 215 42.10 43.39 -25.56
CA LYS A 215 43.24 43.63 -26.44
C LYS A 215 44.50 44.01 -25.66
N ALA A 216 44.35 44.83 -24.60
CA ALA A 216 45.45 45.17 -23.70
C ALA A 216 46.00 43.94 -22.95
N LEU A 217 45.11 43.01 -22.57
CA LEU A 217 45.50 41.77 -21.88
C LEU A 217 46.35 40.85 -22.77
N ARG A 218 45.97 40.69 -24.04
CA ARG A 218 46.74 39.87 -25.01
C ARG A 218 48.13 40.43 -25.31
N GLU A 219 48.26 41.75 -25.37
CA GLU A 219 49.56 42.38 -25.64
C GLU A 219 50.53 42.23 -24.46
N LEU A 220 50.00 42.26 -23.23
CA LEU A 220 50.77 42.00 -22.02
C LEU A 220 51.29 40.54 -21.97
N GLU A 221 50.42 39.57 -22.29
CA GLU A 221 50.80 38.15 -22.36
C GLU A 221 51.87 37.88 -23.43
N ALA A 222 51.78 38.53 -24.59
CA ALA A 222 52.76 38.39 -25.66
C ALA A 222 54.14 38.98 -25.28
N SER A 223 54.17 40.04 -24.47
CA SER A 223 55.43 40.68 -24.02
C SER A 223 56.19 39.88 -22.96
N LEU A 224 55.51 39.01 -22.21
CA LEU A 224 56.08 38.13 -21.18
C LEU A 224 56.58 36.78 -21.73
N ALA A 225 56.26 36.48 -22.98
CA ALA A 225 56.60 35.23 -23.66
C ALA A 225 57.81 35.34 -24.62
N MET A 226 58.48 36.50 -24.68
CA MET A 226 59.81 36.70 -25.30
C MET A 226 60.87 37.00 -24.24
#